data_AF-A0A5J6SUU2-F1
#
_entry.id   AF-A0A5J6SUU2-F1
#
_cell.length_a   1.000
_cell.length_b   1.000
_cell.length_c   1.000
_cell.angle_alpha   90.00
_cell.angle_beta   90.00
_cell.angle_gamma   90.00
#
_symmetry.space_group_name_H-M   'P 1'
#
loop_
_entity.id
_entity.type
_entity.pdbx_description
1 polymer ?
#
loop_
_entity_poly.entity_id
_entity_poly.type
_entity_poly.pdbx_seq_one_letter_code
_entity_poly.pdbx_strand_id
1 'polypeptide(L)'
;MNVYAINFNTKTFKIEADVHEIEYNNLDEQYEKLVELLNAEGLDVIDYNDDIAILVDDRGFEKKNNPVFEVKTEDNISCQLAGKLLFVRNIYNEESTDFGSITPQDVFHLKNNLLIALTGVLENTL
;
A
#
# COMPACT_ATOMS: atom_id res chain seq x y z
N MET A 1 11.14 -1.45 -10.17
CA MET A 1 11.09 -0.94 -8.78
C MET A 1 10.72 -2.06 -7.84
N ASN A 2 11.15 -1.98 -6.58
CA ASN A 2 10.67 -2.86 -5.52
C ASN A 2 9.56 -2.16 -4.72
N VAL A 3 8.53 -2.92 -4.37
CA VAL A 3 7.37 -2.47 -3.59
C VAL A 3 7.18 -3.41 -2.42
N TYR A 4 7.03 -2.88 -1.21
CA TYR A 4 6.70 -3.71 -0.05
C TYR A 4 5.18 -3.80 0.11
N ALA A 5 4.63 -5.00 0.03
CA ALA A 5 3.19 -5.23 0.12
C ALA A 5 2.82 -5.81 1.48
N ILE A 6 1.72 -5.35 2.06
CA ILE A 6 1.05 -5.98 3.19
C ILE A 6 -0.38 -6.33 2.78
N ASN A 7 -0.80 -7.56 3.07
CA ASN A 7 -2.17 -8.02 2.85
C ASN A 7 -2.62 -8.92 3.99
N PHE A 8 -3.91 -9.25 4.03
CA PHE A 8 -4.45 -10.27 4.91
C PHE A 8 -5.07 -11.40 4.09
N ASN A 9 -4.54 -12.61 4.29
CA ASN A 9 -5.08 -13.80 3.65
C ASN A 9 -6.26 -14.34 4.47
N THR A 10 -7.47 -14.14 3.95
CA THR A 10 -8.73 -14.57 4.58
C THR A 10 -8.92 -16.09 4.63
N LYS A 11 -8.15 -16.86 3.84
CA LYS A 11 -8.18 -18.33 3.90
C LYS A 11 -7.32 -18.87 5.04
N THR A 12 -6.17 -18.26 5.28
CA THR A 12 -5.22 -18.70 6.31
C THR A 12 -5.29 -17.89 7.59
N PHE A 13 -6.05 -16.79 7.60
CA PHE A 13 -6.16 -15.82 8.70
C PHE A 13 -4.80 -15.28 9.15
N LYS A 14 -3.96 -14.87 8.19
CA LYS A 14 -2.62 -14.33 8.47
C LYS A 14 -2.39 -13.05 7.70
N ILE A 15 -1.67 -12.12 8.35
CA ILE A 15 -1.03 -11.01 7.64
C ILE A 15 0.13 -11.60 6.84
N GLU A 16 0.16 -11.27 5.56
CA GLU A 16 1.21 -11.62 4.63
C GLU A 16 1.93 -10.34 4.22
N ALA A 17 3.25 -10.38 4.20
CA ALA A 17 4.06 -9.25 3.78
C ALA A 17 5.21 -9.74 2.90
N ASP A 18 5.40 -9.10 1.76
CA ASP A 18 6.41 -9.49 0.78
C ASP A 18 6.93 -8.28 -0.02
N VAL A 19 8.06 -8.45 -0.70
CA VAL A 19 8.60 -7.46 -1.64
C VAL A 19 8.36 -7.93 -3.06
N HIS A 20 7.67 -7.12 -3.86
CA HIS A 20 7.43 -7.37 -5.27
C HIS A 20 8.35 -6.51 -6.13
N GLU A 21 9.02 -7.16 -7.09
CA GLU A 21 9.74 -6.46 -8.16
C GLU A 21 8.77 -6.17 -9.32
N ILE A 22 8.67 -4.91 -9.69
CA ILE A 22 7.87 -4.41 -10.81
C ILE A 22 8.84 -3.86 -11.85
N GLU A 23 8.98 -4.58 -12.95
CA GLU A 23 9.67 -4.08 -14.15
C GLU A 23 8.74 -3.13 -14.91
N TYR A 24 9.23 -2.02 -15.46
CA TYR A 24 8.44 -1.10 -16.29
C TYR A 24 9.38 -0.26 -17.16
N ASN A 25 8.89 0.21 -18.30
CA ASN A 25 9.67 1.03 -19.23
C ASN A 25 9.33 2.53 -19.13
N ASN A 26 8.14 2.86 -18.61
CA ASN A 26 7.65 4.23 -18.43
C ASN A 26 6.68 4.31 -17.24
N LEU A 27 6.28 5.53 -16.86
CA LEU A 27 5.43 5.77 -15.69
C LEU A 27 3.99 5.26 -15.86
N ASP A 28 3.45 5.26 -17.08
CA ASP A 28 2.10 4.71 -17.34
C ASP A 28 2.09 3.20 -17.08
N GLU A 29 3.09 2.47 -17.59
CA GLU A 29 3.27 1.04 -17.33
C GLU A 29 3.52 0.75 -15.84
N GLN A 30 4.27 1.63 -15.15
CA GLN A 30 4.46 1.52 -13.71
C GLN A 30 3.11 1.61 -12.98
N TYR A 31 2.29 2.59 -13.31
CA TYR A 31 0.97 2.80 -12.72
C TYR A 31 0.05 1.60 -12.96
N GLU A 32 -0.06 1.12 -14.19
CA GLU A 32 -0.89 -0.04 -14.54
C GLU A 32 -0.50 -1.28 -13.72
N LYS A 33 0.80 -1.54 -13.54
CA LYS A 33 1.30 -2.66 -12.75
C LYS A 33 1.04 -2.51 -11.25
N LEU A 34 1.07 -1.29 -10.72
CA LEU A 34 0.71 -1.03 -9.32
C LEU A 34 -0.79 -1.26 -9.08
N VAL A 35 -1.65 -0.79 -10.00
CA VAL A 35 -3.09 -1.05 -9.99
C VAL A 35 -3.39 -2.54 -10.04
N GLU A 36 -2.74 -3.27 -10.95
CA GLU A 36 -2.87 -4.73 -11.06
C GLU A 36 -2.42 -5.42 -9.76
N LEU A 37 -1.27 -5.03 -9.20
CA LEU A 37 -0.76 -5.61 -7.96
C LEU A 37 -1.72 -5.39 -6.78
N LEU A 38 -2.42 -4.26 -6.73
CA LEU A 38 -3.46 -3.98 -5.74
C LEU A 38 -4.80 -4.67 -6.02
N ASN A 39 -5.01 -5.20 -7.23
CA ASN A 39 -6.32 -5.62 -7.73
C ASN A 39 -7.35 -4.46 -7.67
N ALA A 40 -6.90 -3.28 -8.08
CA ALA A 40 -7.62 -2.02 -8.00
C ALA A 40 -8.19 -1.56 -9.35
N GLU A 41 -9.07 -0.55 -9.33
CA GLU A 41 -9.47 0.19 -10.55
C GLU A 41 -8.70 1.50 -10.66
N GLY A 42 -8.40 2.14 -9.53
CA GLY A 42 -7.50 3.28 -9.40
C GLY A 42 -6.68 3.20 -8.11
N LEU A 43 -5.81 4.17 -7.92
CA LEU A 43 -4.97 4.27 -6.73
C LEU A 43 -5.32 5.51 -5.92
N ASP A 44 -5.46 5.32 -4.61
CA ASP A 44 -5.34 6.41 -3.64
C ASP A 44 -3.96 6.36 -2.98
N VAL A 45 -3.44 7.55 -2.66
CA VAL A 45 -2.11 7.74 -2.08
C VAL A 45 -2.25 8.35 -0.70
N ILE A 46 -1.64 7.71 0.29
CA ILE A 46 -1.59 8.19 1.68
C ILE A 46 -0.13 8.32 2.08
N ASP A 47 0.29 9.48 2.56
CA ASP A 47 1.63 9.66 3.08
C ASP A 47 1.79 8.88 4.40
N TYR A 48 2.77 7.97 4.46
CA TYR A 48 3.17 7.33 5.71
C TYR A 48 4.16 8.21 6.48
N ASN A 49 5.08 8.84 5.73
CA ASN A 49 5.98 9.91 6.15
C ASN A 49 6.45 10.66 4.89
N ASP A 50 7.39 11.61 5.04
CA ASP A 50 7.94 12.37 3.91
C ASP A 50 8.59 11.48 2.83
N ASP A 51 9.12 10.31 3.19
CA ASP A 51 9.86 9.45 2.26
C ASP A 51 9.02 8.32 1.63
N ILE A 52 7.94 7.90 2.29
CA ILE A 52 7.19 6.68 1.98
C ILE A 52 5.71 6.99 1.88
N ALA A 53 5.10 6.55 0.78
CA ALA A 53 3.66 6.55 0.59
C ALA A 53 3.08 5.13 0.67
N ILE A 54 1.82 5.07 1.08
CA ILE A 54 0.97 3.88 1.04
C ILE A 54 0.02 4.06 -0.13
N LEU A 55 0.13 3.18 -1.12
CA LEU A 55 -0.83 3.06 -2.21
C LEU A 55 -1.89 2.04 -1.84
N VAL A 56 -3.14 2.41 -2.05
CA VAL A 56 -4.31 1.58 -1.82
C VAL A 56 -5.28 1.66 -2.99
N ASP A 57 -6.19 0.72 -3.04
CA ASP A 57 -7.32 0.73 -3.97
C ASP A 57 -8.28 1.87 -3.63
N ASP A 58 -8.53 2.78 -4.57
CA ASP A 58 -9.43 3.93 -4.41
C ASP A 58 -10.87 3.51 -4.05
N ARG A 59 -11.26 2.30 -4.48
CA ARG A 59 -12.55 1.67 -4.17
C ARG A 59 -12.43 0.51 -3.19
N GLY A 60 -11.34 0.46 -2.41
CA GLY A 60 -11.05 -0.66 -1.52
C GLY A 60 -12.17 -0.96 -0.52
N PHE A 61 -12.90 0.07 -0.06
CA PHE A 61 -14.03 -0.06 0.86
C PHE A 61 -15.33 -0.56 0.22
N GLU A 62 -15.41 -0.54 -1.11
CA GLU A 62 -16.58 -1.00 -1.86
C GLU A 62 -16.44 -2.47 -2.27
N LYS A 63 -15.30 -3.12 -2.00
CA LYS A 63 -15.01 -4.50 -2.42
C LYS A 63 -15.20 -5.49 -1.30
N LYS A 64 -15.96 -6.55 -1.59
CA LYS A 64 -16.21 -7.65 -0.65
C LYS A 64 -14.93 -8.42 -0.34
N ASN A 65 -14.82 -8.86 0.91
CA ASN A 65 -13.70 -9.62 1.47
C ASN A 65 -12.38 -8.83 1.54
N ASN A 66 -12.39 -7.52 1.28
CA ASN A 66 -11.21 -6.72 1.53
C ASN A 66 -10.97 -6.62 3.04
N PRO A 67 -9.73 -6.86 3.51
CA PRO A 67 -9.36 -6.54 4.88
C PRO A 67 -9.41 -5.04 5.09
N VAL A 68 -9.73 -4.63 6.31
CA VAL A 68 -9.61 -3.24 6.75
C VAL A 68 -8.50 -3.17 7.78
N PHE A 69 -7.54 -2.30 7.52
CA PHE A 69 -6.42 -2.00 8.39
C PHE A 69 -6.60 -0.62 9.00
N GLU A 70 -6.32 -0.50 10.29
CA GLU A 70 -5.98 0.78 10.89
C GLU A 70 -4.46 0.91 10.89
N VAL A 71 -3.96 1.93 10.20
CA VAL A 71 -2.54 2.27 10.11
C VAL A 71 -2.33 3.60 10.79
N LYS A 72 -1.33 3.67 11.67
CA LYS A 72 -0.85 4.93 12.24
C LYS A 72 0.46 5.33 11.57
N THR A 73 0.44 6.47 10.89
CA THR A 73 1.60 7.06 10.20
C THR A 73 2.62 7.59 11.20
N GLU A 74 3.83 7.93 10.75
CA GLU A 74 4.87 8.48 11.64
C GLU A 74 4.50 9.85 12.20
N ASP A 75 3.70 10.61 11.45
CA ASP A 75 3.12 11.89 11.87
C ASP A 75 1.95 11.72 12.85
N ASN A 76 1.73 10.51 13.36
CA ASN A 76 0.67 10.14 14.29
C ASN A 76 -0.76 10.30 13.72
N ILE A 77 -0.92 10.30 12.40
CA ILE A 77 -2.23 10.28 11.76
C ILE A 77 -2.71 8.82 11.70
N SER A 78 -3.94 8.58 12.16
CA SER A 78 -4.60 7.27 12.02
C SER A 78 -5.45 7.26 10.76
N CYS A 79 -5.21 6.30 9.89
CA CYS A 79 -5.94 6.08 8.64
C CYS A 79 -6.58 4.69 8.66
N GLN A 80 -7.82 4.59 8.19
CA GLN A 80 -8.42 3.30 7.84
C GLN A 80 -8.21 3.05 6.36
N LEU A 81 -7.63 1.91 6.03
CA LEU A 81 -7.26 1.53 4.66
C LEU A 81 -7.83 0.14 4.36
N ALA A 82 -8.43 -0.03 3.18
CA ALA A 82 -9.07 -1.27 2.79
C ALA A 82 -8.32 -1.96 1.63
N GLY A 83 -8.22 -3.28 1.69
CA GLY A 83 -7.53 -4.08 0.69
C GLY A 83 -6.05 -4.29 1.00
N LYS A 84 -5.29 -4.61 -0.05
CA LYS A 84 -3.84 -4.73 0.01
C LYS A 84 -3.23 -3.32 0.16
N LEU A 85 -2.13 -3.22 0.90
CA LEU A 85 -1.37 -1.98 1.09
C LEU A 85 -0.03 -2.12 0.36
N LEU A 86 0.33 -1.18 -0.49
CA LEU A 86 1.65 -1.12 -1.13
C LEU A 86 2.44 0.07 -0.60
N PHE A 87 3.64 -0.18 -0.10
CA PHE A 87 4.56 0.86 0.35
C PHE A 87 5.57 1.12 -0.77
N VAL A 88 5.68 2.40 -1.14
CA VAL A 88 6.60 2.91 -2.17
C VAL A 88 7.31 4.14 -1.63
N ARG A 89 8.45 4.53 -2.22
CA ARG A 89 9.07 5.80 -1.87
C ARG A 89 8.44 6.95 -2.64
N ASN A 90 8.37 8.12 -2.03
CA ASN A 90 8.11 9.37 -2.74
C ASN A 90 9.39 9.80 -3.47
N ILE A 91 9.26 10.14 -4.76
CA ILE A 91 10.28 10.86 -5.52
C ILE A 91 9.69 12.23 -5.79
N TYR A 92 10.29 13.27 -5.23
CA TYR A 92 9.82 14.64 -5.42
C TYR A 92 10.45 15.26 -6.65
N ASN A 93 9.60 15.78 -7.53
CA ASN A 93 9.95 16.46 -8.76
C ASN A 93 9.55 17.94 -8.61
N GLU A 94 9.99 18.80 -9.52
CA GLU A 94 9.58 20.22 -9.48
C GLU A 94 8.07 20.41 -9.68
N GLU A 95 7.39 19.46 -10.34
CA GLU A 95 5.98 19.57 -10.75
C GLU A 95 5.06 18.48 -10.15
N SER A 96 5.60 17.40 -9.61
CA SER A 96 4.84 16.22 -9.15
C SER A 96 5.58 15.41 -8.09
N THR A 97 4.90 14.38 -7.56
CA THR A 97 5.53 13.31 -6.77
C THR A 97 5.35 12.00 -7.53
N ASP A 98 6.45 11.37 -7.92
CA ASP A 98 6.48 10.06 -8.56
C ASP A 98 6.74 8.94 -7.54
N PHE A 99 6.57 7.69 -7.97
CA PHE A 99 6.79 6.52 -7.11
C PHE A 99 8.16 5.88 -7.34
N GLY A 100 8.95 5.83 -6.26
CA GLY A 100 10.26 5.23 -6.20
C GLY A 100 10.29 3.84 -5.58
N SER A 101 11.37 3.12 -5.84
CA SER A 101 11.63 1.81 -5.25
C SER A 101 11.85 1.91 -3.74
N ILE A 102 11.18 1.06 -2.97
CA ILE A 102 11.54 0.79 -1.58
C ILE A 102 12.95 0.19 -1.52
N THR A 103 13.71 0.61 -0.50
CA THR A 103 15.04 0.05 -0.18
C THR A 103 14.93 -1.00 0.93
N PRO A 104 15.95 -1.87 1.12
CA PRO A 104 15.98 -2.79 2.26
C PRO A 104 15.89 -2.09 3.62
N GLN A 105 16.43 -0.88 3.73
CA GLN A 105 16.36 -0.06 4.94
C GLN A 105 14.92 0.36 5.24
N ASP A 106 14.17 0.76 4.21
CA ASP A 106 12.75 1.14 4.35
C ASP A 106 11.91 -0.07 4.79
N VAL A 107 12.16 -1.26 4.21
CA VAL A 107 11.49 -2.50 4.65
C VAL A 107 11.82 -2.81 6.12
N PHE A 108 13.08 -2.68 6.51
CA PHE A 108 13.48 -2.92 7.90
C PHE A 108 12.82 -1.91 8.84
N HIS A 109 12.75 -0.64 8.45
CA HIS A 109 12.07 0.41 9.20
C HIS A 109 10.58 0.11 9.38
N LEU A 110 9.87 -0.16 8.29
CA LEU A 110 8.45 -0.52 8.32
C LEU A 110 8.19 -1.74 9.19
N LYS A 111 9.02 -2.79 9.10
CA LYS A 111 8.85 -4.01 9.93
C LYS A 111 8.95 -3.77 11.44
N ASN A 112 9.74 -2.78 11.86
CA ASN A 112 9.96 -2.50 13.28
C ASN A 112 9.04 -1.40 13.83
N ASN A 113 8.62 -0.46 12.97
CA ASN A 113 7.97 0.78 13.41
C ASN A 113 6.54 0.95 12.90
N LEU A 114 6.11 0.21 11.88
CA LEU A 114 4.75 0.31 11.36
C LEU A 114 3.75 -0.15 12.41
N LEU A 115 2.91 0.79 12.85
CA LEU A 115 1.78 0.52 13.72
C LEU A 115 0.56 0.21 12.84
N ILE A 116 0.30 -1.08 12.65
CA ILE A 116 -0.80 -1.58 11.82
C ILE A 116 -1.62 -2.62 12.60
N ALA A 117 -2.94 -2.48 12.53
CA ALA A 117 -3.88 -3.45 13.09
C ALA A 117 -4.93 -3.84 12.05
N LEU A 118 -5.19 -5.13 11.88
CA LEU A 118 -6.37 -5.60 11.16
C LEU A 118 -7.60 -5.35 12.03
N THR A 119 -8.54 -4.53 11.55
CA THR A 119 -9.75 -4.18 12.29
C THR A 119 -10.97 -4.97 11.83
N GLY A 120 -10.96 -5.50 10.61
CA GLY A 120 -12.04 -6.33 10.10
C GLY A 120 -11.84 -6.81 8.66
N VAL A 121 -12.86 -7.46 8.13
CA VAL A 121 -12.97 -7.87 6.73
C VAL A 121 -14.38 -7.49 6.25
N LEU A 122 -14.48 -6.86 5.08
CA LEU A 122 -15.75 -6.35 4.57
C LEU A 122 -16.65 -7.50 4.09
N GLU A 123 -17.81 -7.69 4.73
CA GLU A 123 -18.75 -8.76 4.39
C GLU A 123 -19.74 -8.40 3.26
N ASN A 124 -20.10 -7.12 3.12
CA ASN A 124 -21.04 -6.61 2.11
C ASN A 124 -20.51 -5.32 1.46
N THR A 125 -20.75 -5.18 0.16
CA THR A 125 -20.56 -3.95 -0.60
C THR A 125 -21.74 -3.01 -0.32
N LEU A 126 -21.50 -1.71 -0.16
CA LEU A 126 -22.56 -0.70 0.00
C LEU A 126 -23.48 -0.65 -1.24
#